data_AF-X1P6E7-F1
#
_entry.id   AF-X1P6E7-F1
#
_cell.length_a   1.000
_cell.length_b   1.000
_cell.length_c   1.000
_cell.angle_alpha   90.00
_cell.angle_beta   90.00
_cell.angle_gamma   90.00
#
_symmetry.space_group_name_H-M   'P 1'
#
loop_
_entity.id
_entity.type
_entity.pdbx_description
1 polymer ?
#
loop_
_entity_poly.entity_id
_entity_poly.type
_entity_poly.pdbx_seq_one_letter_code
_entity_poly.pdbx_strand_id
1 'polypeptide(L)'
;MNWLDIVILVIIAIATFLGLRIGIIKAALSLAGLIVGVILAGRYYIPFSQQLSFIPQASIAKIVAFVIILIGVMIIAKGEFRP
;
A
#
# COMPACT_ATOMS: atom_id res chain seq x y z
N MET A 1 35.83 -20.72 17.30
CA MET A 1 35.04 -19.70 16.58
C MET A 1 35.96 -18.55 16.32
N ASN A 2 36.24 -18.23 15.06
CA ASN A 2 37.18 -17.15 14.76
C ASN A 2 36.56 -15.85 15.28
N TRP A 3 37.36 -14.94 15.82
CA TRP A 3 36.85 -13.66 16.33
C TRP A 3 36.10 -12.87 15.23
N LEU A 4 36.49 -13.10 13.97
CA LEU A 4 35.80 -12.61 12.77
C LEU A 4 34.36 -13.14 12.64
N ASP A 5 34.13 -14.43 12.91
CA ASP A 5 32.79 -15.02 12.83
C ASP A 5 31.83 -14.35 13.80
N ILE A 6 32.32 -14.04 15.01
CA ILE A 6 31.55 -13.38 16.05
C ILE A 6 31.13 -11.97 15.60
N VAL A 7 32.06 -11.21 15.01
CA VAL A 7 31.77 -9.85 14.51
C VAL A 7 30.74 -9.88 13.38
N ILE A 8 30.88 -10.82 12.44
CA ILE A 8 29.94 -10.99 11.32
C ILE A 8 28.54 -11.35 11.86
N LEU A 9 28.46 -12.26 12.84
CA LEU A 9 27.20 -12.69 13.44
C LEU A 9 26.47 -11.54 14.14
N VAL A 10 27.21 -10.66 14.82
CA VAL A 10 26.64 -9.45 15.45
C VAL A 10 26.09 -8.48 14.41
N ILE A 11 26.80 -8.23 13.31
CA ILE A 11 26.34 -7.34 12.23
C ILE A 11 25.05 -7.89 11.59
N ILE A 12 25.02 -9.18 11.29
CA ILE A 12 23.84 -9.85 10.71
C ILE A 12 22.67 -9.81 11.70
N ALA A 13 22.90 -10.04 12.99
CA ALA A 13 21.85 -10.01 14.01
C ALA A 13 21.21 -8.62 14.10
N ILE A 14 22.01 -7.55 14.11
CA ILE A 14 21.53 -6.17 14.15
C ILE A 14 20.77 -5.84 12.86
N ALA A 15 21.34 -6.13 11.69
CA ALA A 15 20.71 -5.86 10.41
C ALA A 15 19.36 -6.59 10.27
N THR A 16 19.31 -7.86 10.68
CA THR A 16 18.08 -8.67 10.68
C THR A 16 17.03 -8.07 11.61
N PHE A 17 17.42 -7.63 12.81
CA PHE A 17 16.47 -7.08 13.78
C PHE A 17 15.88 -5.73 13.34
N LEU A 18 16.72 -4.86 12.78
CA LEU A 18 16.26 -3.58 12.21
C LEU A 18 15.37 -3.82 10.98
N GLY A 19 15.79 -4.72 10.08
CA GLY A 19 15.03 -5.09 8.90
C GLY A 19 13.65 -5.66 9.22
N LEU A 20 13.56 -6.51 10.25
CA LEU A 20 12.30 -7.11 10.70
C LEU A 20 11.31 -6.06 11.21
N ARG A 21 11.76 -5.14 12.08
CA ARG A 21 10.90 -4.07 12.62
C ARG A 21 10.38 -3.15 11.52
N ILE A 22 11.27 -2.72 10.62
CA ILE A 22 10.92 -1.84 9.51
C ILE A 22 9.98 -2.57 8.54
N GLY A 23 10.26 -3.82 8.21
CA GLY A 23 9.45 -4.65 7.32
C GLY A 23 8.03 -4.86 7.84
N ILE A 24 7.86 -5.17 9.13
CA ILE A 24 6.55 -5.39 9.75
C ILE A 24 5.72 -4.10 9.76
N ILE A 25 6.32 -2.97 10.15
CA ILE A 25 5.61 -1.68 10.16
C ILE A 25 5.15 -1.31 8.74
N LYS A 26 6.04 -1.46 7.76
CA LYS A 26 5.74 -1.21 6.34
C LYS A 26 4.63 -2.12 5.82
N ALA A 27 4.66 -3.41 6.17
CA ALA A 27 3.63 -4.36 5.80
C ALA A 27 2.27 -4.01 6.43
N ALA A 28 2.27 -3.63 7.72
CA ALA A 28 1.05 -3.21 8.42
C ALA A 28 0.44 -1.93 7.83
N LEU A 29 1.27 -0.92 7.51
CA LEU A 29 0.81 0.30 6.84
C LEU A 29 0.24 0.01 5.45
N SER A 30 0.91 -0.84 4.66
CA SER A 30 0.44 -1.26 3.34
C SER A 30 -0.93 -1.95 3.42
N LEU A 31 -1.09 -2.88 4.37
CA LEU A 31 -2.35 -3.57 4.60
C LEU A 31 -3.45 -2.61 5.07
N ALA A 32 -3.14 -1.69 5.99
CA ALA A 32 -4.08 -0.67 6.45
C ALA A 32 -4.52 0.25 5.31
N GLY A 33 -3.59 0.71 4.47
CA GLY A 33 -3.88 1.53 3.29
C GLY A 33 -4.75 0.79 2.28
N LEU A 34 -4.53 -0.51 2.08
CA LEU A 34 -5.37 -1.34 1.22
C LEU A 34 -6.78 -1.48 1.78
N ILE A 35 -6.93 -1.77 3.07
CA ILE A 35 -8.25 -1.89 3.73
C ILE A 35 -9.02 -0.56 3.61
N VAL A 36 -8.37 0.55 3.95
CA VAL A 36 -8.97 1.89 3.85
C VAL A 36 -9.33 2.22 2.41
N GLY A 37 -8.46 1.92 1.45
CA GLY A 37 -8.70 2.12 0.01
C GLY A 37 -9.89 1.31 -0.50
N VAL A 38 -10.01 0.03 -0.11
CA VAL A 38 -11.15 -0.83 -0.47
C VAL A 38 -12.45 -0.31 0.15
N ILE A 39 -12.43 0.10 1.41
CA ILE A 39 -13.61 0.67 2.10
C ILE A 39 -14.04 1.99 1.43
N LEU A 40 -13.10 2.89 1.13
CA LEU A 40 -13.39 4.13 0.42
C LEU A 40 -13.96 3.84 -0.97
N ALA A 41 -13.35 2.94 -1.74
CA ALA A 41 -13.85 2.60 -3.06
C ALA A 41 -15.27 2.00 -2.98
N GLY A 42 -15.53 1.09 -2.04
CA GLY A 42 -16.86 0.51 -1.80
C GLY A 42 -17.90 1.53 -1.33
N ARG A 43 -17.49 2.60 -0.64
CA ARG A 43 -18.40 3.65 -0.14
C ARG A 43 -18.67 4.73 -1.20
N TYR A 44 -17.63 5.12 -1.95
CA TYR A 44 -17.67 6.26 -2.86
C TYR A 44 -17.92 5.88 -4.32
N TYR A 45 -17.93 4.59 -4.71
CA TYR A 45 -18.20 4.21 -6.10
C TYR A 45 -19.57 4.65 -6.61
N ILE A 46 -20.60 4.69 -5.75
CA ILE A 46 -21.96 5.10 -6.12
C ILE A 46 -22.03 6.59 -6.46
N PRO A 47 -21.67 7.53 -5.56
CA PRO A 47 -21.69 8.95 -5.88
C PRO A 47 -20.69 9.33 -6.98
N PHE A 48 -19.54 8.65 -7.07
CA PHE A 48 -18.56 8.89 -8.14
C PHE A 48 -19.06 8.41 -9.51
N SER A 49 -19.83 7.30 -9.55
CA SER A 49 -20.46 6.82 -10.80
C SER A 49 -21.53 7.79 -11.34
N GLN A 50 -22.17 8.56 -10.46
CA GLN A 50 -23.15 9.58 -10.88
C GLN A 50 -22.46 10.80 -11.51
N GLN A 51 -21.23 11.13 -11.10
CA GLN A 51 -20.41 12.16 -11.75
C GLN A 51 -19.81 11.67 -13.08
N LEU A 52 -19.71 10.35 -13.28
CA LEU A 52 -19.38 9.69 -14.55
C LEU A 52 -20.62 9.44 -15.44
N SER A 53 -21.59 10.36 -15.43
CA SER A 53 -22.75 10.32 -16.33
C SER A 53 -22.39 10.39 -17.83
N PHE A 54 -21.13 10.68 -18.16
CA PHE A 54 -20.57 10.66 -19.52
C PHE A 54 -20.34 9.24 -20.06
N ILE A 55 -20.36 8.21 -19.20
CA ILE A 55 -20.24 6.80 -19.60
C ILE A 55 -21.65 6.17 -19.58
N PRO A 56 -22.24 5.82 -20.74
CA PRO A 56 -23.62 5.32 -20.80
C PRO A 56 -23.82 3.95 -20.13
N GLN A 57 -22.73 3.22 -19.85
CA GLN A 57 -22.78 1.90 -19.22
C GLN A 57 -22.34 1.96 -17.75
N ALA A 58 -23.32 1.90 -16.84
CA ALA A 58 -23.12 2.05 -15.40
C ALA A 58 -22.10 1.06 -14.81
N SER A 59 -21.98 -0.17 -15.35
CA SER A 59 -20.98 -1.14 -14.89
C SER A 59 -19.55 -0.70 -15.22
N ILE A 60 -19.34 -0.11 -16.40
CA ILE A 60 -18.02 0.35 -16.85
C ILE A 60 -17.62 1.59 -16.06
N ALA A 61 -18.55 2.52 -15.83
CA ALA A 61 -18.32 3.71 -15.00
C ALA A 61 -17.82 3.36 -13.59
N LYS A 62 -18.39 2.31 -12.98
CA LYS A 62 -17.99 1.84 -11.64
C LYS A 62 -16.59 1.21 -11.64
N ILE A 63 -16.25 0.43 -12.67
CA ILE A 63 -14.93 -0.18 -12.82
C ILE A 63 -13.86 0.91 -12.99
N VAL A 64 -14.13 1.91 -13.83
CA VAL A 64 -13.22 3.04 -14.08
C VAL A 64 -13.01 3.87 -12.81
N ALA A 65 -14.08 4.17 -12.07
CA ALA A 65 -13.98 4.87 -10.79
C ALA A 65 -13.12 4.13 -9.76
N PHE A 66 -13.28 2.81 -9.65
CA PHE A 66 -12.48 1.97 -8.77
C PHE A 66 -10.98 2.03 -9.12
N VAL A 67 -10.65 1.91 -10.41
CA VAL A 67 -9.25 1.93 -10.88
C VAL A 67 -8.60 3.29 -10.60
N ILE A 68 -9.31 4.40 -10.81
CA ILE A 68 -8.79 5.76 -10.55
C ILE A 68 -8.48 5.94 -9.06
N ILE A 69 -9.40 5.56 -8.17
CA ILE A 69 -9.20 5.66 -6.71
C ILE A 69 -8.03 4.78 -6.28
N LEU A 70 -7.95 3.55 -6.79
CA LEU A 70 -6.91 2.60 -6.45
C LEU A 70 -5.51 3.10 -6.88
N ILE A 71 -5.39 3.66 -8.09
CA ILE A 71 -4.15 4.26 -8.56
C ILE A 71 -3.79 5.51 -7.74
N GLY A 72 -4.76 6.37 -7.43
CA GLY A 72 -4.54 7.56 -6.60
C GLY A 72 -3.98 7.22 -5.23
N VAL A 73 -4.59 6.24 -4.54
CA VAL A 73 -4.09 5.73 -3.25
C VAL A 73 -2.71 5.11 -3.39
N MET A 74 -2.45 4.37 -4.47
CA MET A 74 -1.14 3.74 -4.70
C MET A 74 -0.04 4.78 -4.94
N ILE A 75 -0.34 5.89 -5.62
CA ILE A 75 0.61 7.00 -5.83
C ILE A 75 0.90 7.71 -4.50
N ILE A 76 -0.12 7.96 -3.68
CA ILE A 76 0.07 8.58 -2.36
C ILE A 76 0.89 7.66 -1.45
N ALA A 77 0.53 6.38 -1.39
CA ALA A 77 1.27 5.38 -0.61
C ALA A 77 2.73 5.21 -1.08
N LYS A 78 2.98 5.33 -2.39
CA LYS A 78 4.34 5.31 -2.97
C LYS A 78 5.09 6.63 -2.78
N GLY A 79 4.38 7.76 -2.67
CA GLY A 79 4.93 9.08 -2.40
C GLY A 79 5.50 9.22 -0.99
N GLU A 80 4.84 8.60 -0.01
CA GLU A 80 5.27 8.56 1.41
C GLU A 80 6.50 7.63 1.63
N PHE A 81 6.81 6.77 0.65
CA PHE A 81 7.80 5.70 0.74
C PHE A 81 9.07 5.99 -0.06
N ARG A 82 9.51 7.25 -0.09
CA ARG A 82 10.83 7.59 -0.61
C ARG A 82 11.91 7.26 0.43
N PRO A 83 12.89 6.39 0.13
CA PRO A 83 14.04 6.18 1.01
C PRO A 83 14.90 7.44 1.11
#